data_AF-A0A9X2CV13-F1
#
_entry.id   AF-A0A9X2CV13-F1
#
_cell.length_a   1.000
_cell.length_b   1.000
_cell.length_c   1.000
_cell.angle_alpha   90.00
_cell.angle_beta   90.00
_cell.angle_gamma   90.00
#
_symmetry.space_group_name_H-M   'P 1'
#
loop_
_entity.id
_entity.type
_entity.pdbx_description
1 polymer ?
#
loop_
_entity_poly.entity_id
_entity_poly.type
_entity_poly.pdbx_seq_one_letter_code
_entity_poly.pdbx_strand_id
1 'polypeptide(L)'
;MNLMNLEMMNGTERVAEALQTRGLFVKGKGDLIVLTTENTKEDIEGVRHLLEQVGIPTFWSDYQTFQVLVNRIPVALMKRIMNTRGREFPVSMEGYHYKWRSFVQRRYGIKVNALEIDANVAMFVKTLNLSGITALAGCNGHHRYQPNVQLSGEFQGAWFEVIQEKYLGDCSLHHQWKVHYGNQSGSCIVADKKEHERWNMNHVYQDTMQMASLLQQHAEEIRVLKQNTFKRKGEMKDHAERLAGEKSYKELVNWMKGEIAKATI
;
A
#
# COMPACT_ATOMS: atom_id res chain seq x y z
N MET A 1 -4.54 8.46 -17.45
CA MET A 1 -5.15 7.62 -18.51
C MET A 1 -5.95 8.50 -19.46
N ASN A 2 -5.82 8.36 -20.78
CA ASN A 2 -6.56 9.15 -21.78
C ASN A 2 -7.94 8.52 -22.06
N LEU A 3 -8.96 9.33 -22.37
CA LEU A 3 -10.35 8.90 -22.61
C LEU A 3 -10.47 7.88 -23.76
N MET A 4 -9.69 8.06 -24.83
CA MET A 4 -9.64 7.10 -25.95
C MET A 4 -9.19 5.70 -25.52
N ASN A 5 -8.24 5.59 -24.59
CA ASN A 5 -7.78 4.28 -24.11
C ASN A 5 -8.86 3.57 -23.29
N LEU A 6 -9.67 4.32 -22.54
CA LEU A 6 -10.80 3.76 -21.80
C LEU A 6 -11.90 3.26 -22.75
N GLU A 7 -12.14 3.94 -23.87
CA GLU A 7 -13.15 3.54 -24.85
C GLU A 7 -12.80 2.22 -25.55
N MET A 8 -11.51 1.93 -25.74
CA MET A 8 -11.04 0.68 -26.35
C MET A 8 -11.08 -0.54 -25.42
N MET A 9 -11.11 -0.32 -24.09
CA MET A 9 -11.20 -1.43 -23.13
C MET A 9 -12.58 -2.12 -23.17
N ASN A 10 -12.56 -3.45 -23.16
CA ASN A 10 -13.76 -4.26 -22.98
C ASN A 10 -14.26 -4.23 -21.52
N GLY A 11 -15.42 -4.85 -21.27
CA GLY A 11 -16.05 -4.88 -19.95
C GLY A 11 -15.14 -5.47 -18.86
N THR A 12 -14.51 -6.60 -19.15
CA THR A 12 -13.58 -7.30 -18.26
C THR A 12 -12.38 -6.42 -17.91
N GLU A 13 -11.73 -5.82 -18.90
CA GLU A 13 -10.56 -4.95 -18.70
C GLU A 13 -10.90 -3.73 -17.83
N ARG A 14 -12.06 -3.11 -18.04
CA ARG A 14 -12.49 -1.96 -17.22
C ARG A 14 -12.78 -2.35 -15.78
N VAL A 15 -13.42 -3.51 -15.54
CA VAL A 15 -13.63 -4.00 -14.17
C VAL A 15 -12.29 -4.30 -13.52
N ALA A 16 -11.40 -5.02 -14.21
CA ALA A 16 -10.08 -5.37 -13.68
C ALA A 16 -9.27 -4.12 -13.29
N GLU A 17 -9.19 -3.12 -14.17
CA GLU A 17 -8.49 -1.85 -13.91
C GLU A 17 -9.13 -1.08 -12.74
N ALA A 18 -10.47 -1.05 -12.65
CA ALA A 18 -11.15 -0.37 -11.56
C ALA A 18 -10.90 -1.04 -10.21
N LEU A 19 -10.91 -2.38 -10.16
CA LEU A 19 -10.62 -3.15 -8.96
C LEU A 19 -9.15 -3.00 -8.55
N GLN A 20 -8.23 -2.98 -9.51
CA GLN A 20 -6.81 -2.74 -9.26
C GLN A 20 -6.56 -1.32 -8.71
N THR A 21 -7.24 -0.32 -9.28
CA THR A 21 -7.23 1.06 -8.76
C THR A 21 -7.74 1.15 -7.33
N ARG A 22 -8.68 0.27 -6.95
CA ARG A 22 -9.18 0.14 -5.57
C ARG A 22 -8.23 -0.60 -4.64
N GLY A 23 -7.10 -1.12 -5.12
CA GLY A 23 -6.10 -1.81 -4.30
C GLY A 23 -6.26 -3.33 -4.22
N LEU A 24 -7.05 -3.92 -5.11
CA LEU A 24 -7.19 -5.36 -5.19
C LEU A 24 -6.11 -5.97 -6.09
N PHE A 25 -5.54 -7.08 -5.65
CA PHE A 25 -4.58 -7.82 -6.45
C PHE A 25 -5.33 -8.64 -7.50
N VAL A 26 -5.31 -8.16 -8.74
CA VAL A 26 -6.09 -8.73 -9.85
C VAL A 26 -5.13 -9.29 -10.91
N LYS A 27 -5.46 -10.45 -11.45
CA LYS A 27 -4.84 -11.00 -12.66
C LYS A 27 -5.91 -11.24 -13.72
N GLY A 28 -5.71 -10.68 -14.91
CA GLY A 28 -6.51 -11.02 -16.09
C GLY A 28 -5.99 -12.29 -16.76
N LYS A 29 -6.90 -13.21 -17.11
CA LYS A 29 -6.60 -14.40 -17.92
C LYS A 29 -7.66 -14.55 -19.01
N GLY A 30 -7.47 -13.87 -20.14
CA GLY A 30 -8.50 -13.73 -21.16
C GLY A 30 -9.71 -12.98 -20.58
N ASP A 31 -10.90 -13.56 -20.70
CA ASP A 31 -12.15 -12.97 -20.18
C ASP A 31 -12.37 -13.20 -18.67
N LEU A 32 -11.42 -13.88 -18.00
CA LEU A 32 -11.48 -14.14 -16.56
C LEU A 32 -10.71 -13.11 -15.75
N ILE A 33 -11.31 -12.69 -14.66
CA ILE A 33 -10.70 -11.88 -13.60
C ILE A 33 -10.45 -12.81 -12.40
N VAL A 34 -9.18 -12.90 -11.99
CA VAL A 34 -8.76 -13.66 -10.82
C VAL A 34 -8.33 -12.70 -9.72
N LEU A 35 -9.04 -12.71 -8.59
CA LEU A 35 -8.60 -12.08 -7.35
C LEU A 35 -7.55 -12.97 -6.71
N THR A 36 -6.30 -12.54 -6.67
CA THR A 36 -5.20 -13.41 -6.22
C THR A 36 -5.25 -13.68 -4.70
N THR A 37 -4.44 -14.64 -4.26
CA THR A 37 -4.38 -15.10 -2.85
C THR A 37 -3.90 -14.04 -1.85
N GLU A 38 -3.34 -12.94 -2.34
CA GLU A 38 -2.92 -11.78 -1.55
C GLU A 38 -4.11 -10.91 -1.11
N ASN A 39 -5.30 -11.11 -1.68
CA ASN A 39 -6.53 -10.50 -1.19
C ASN A 39 -7.07 -11.25 0.05
N THR A 40 -7.70 -10.52 0.96
CA THR A 40 -8.36 -11.13 2.11
C THR A 40 -9.72 -11.73 1.71
N LYS A 41 -10.36 -12.48 2.62
CA LYS A 41 -11.71 -12.99 2.36
C LYS A 41 -12.70 -11.83 2.25
N GLU A 42 -12.54 -10.83 3.10
CA GLU A 42 -13.34 -9.62 3.17
C GLU A 42 -13.18 -8.76 1.91
N ASP A 43 -11.98 -8.73 1.30
CA ASP A 43 -11.78 -8.13 -0.02
C ASP A 43 -12.68 -8.81 -1.07
N ILE A 44 -12.63 -10.14 -1.14
CA ILE A 44 -13.36 -10.93 -2.15
C ILE A 44 -14.88 -10.81 -1.97
N GLU A 45 -15.37 -10.91 -0.74
CA GLU A 45 -16.79 -10.70 -0.41
C GLU A 45 -17.23 -9.27 -0.72
N GLY A 46 -16.37 -8.29 -0.39
CA GLY A 46 -16.60 -6.89 -0.71
C GLY A 46 -16.69 -6.63 -2.21
N VAL A 47 -15.88 -7.30 -3.03
CA VAL A 47 -15.97 -7.21 -4.50
C VAL A 47 -17.29 -7.76 -5.01
N ARG A 48 -17.70 -8.94 -4.53
CA ARG A 48 -18.99 -9.54 -4.93
C ARG A 48 -20.13 -8.58 -4.67
N HIS A 49 -20.19 -8.03 -3.46
CA HIS A 49 -21.21 -7.08 -3.06
C HIS A 49 -21.14 -5.78 -3.88
N LEU A 50 -19.93 -5.25 -4.10
CA LEU A 50 -19.74 -4.02 -4.87
C LEU A 50 -20.22 -4.18 -6.32
N LEU A 51 -19.86 -5.28 -6.99
CA LEU A 51 -20.25 -5.50 -8.38
C LEU A 51 -21.77 -5.69 -8.52
N GLU A 52 -22.40 -6.38 -7.57
CA GLU A 52 -23.85 -6.50 -7.48
C GLU A 52 -24.53 -5.13 -7.27
N GLN A 53 -24.06 -4.33 -6.31
CA GLN A 53 -24.59 -2.99 -6.04
C GLN A 53 -24.43 -2.01 -7.22
N VAL A 54 -23.34 -2.13 -7.97
CA VAL A 54 -23.11 -1.31 -9.17
C VAL A 54 -23.96 -1.79 -10.35
N GLY A 55 -24.49 -3.01 -10.29
CA GLY A 55 -25.32 -3.62 -11.32
C GLY A 55 -24.51 -4.22 -12.48
N ILE A 56 -23.29 -4.69 -12.20
CA ILE A 56 -22.43 -5.33 -13.21
C ILE A 56 -22.70 -6.84 -13.19
N PRO A 57 -23.26 -7.42 -14.26
CA PRO A 57 -23.56 -8.84 -14.30
C PRO A 57 -22.25 -9.63 -14.35
N THR A 58 -22.07 -10.51 -13.37
CA THR A 58 -20.87 -11.36 -13.25
C THR A 58 -21.26 -12.81 -13.07
N PHE A 59 -20.43 -13.72 -13.58
CA PHE A 59 -20.51 -15.14 -13.29
C PHE A 59 -19.24 -15.57 -12.56
N TRP A 60 -19.39 -16.16 -11.38
CA TRP A 60 -18.28 -16.61 -10.53
C TRP A 60 -18.06 -18.10 -10.75
N SER A 61 -16.93 -18.47 -11.33
CA SER A 61 -16.56 -19.87 -11.55
C SER A 61 -16.08 -20.54 -10.26
N ASP A 62 -15.49 -19.75 -9.37
CA ASP A 62 -15.08 -20.18 -8.03
C ASP A 62 -15.14 -18.98 -7.05
N TYR A 63 -14.53 -19.11 -5.87
CA TYR A 63 -14.53 -18.06 -4.86
C TYR A 63 -13.80 -16.78 -5.33
N GLN A 64 -12.67 -16.92 -6.03
CA GLN A 64 -11.73 -15.87 -6.43
C GLN A 64 -11.82 -15.47 -7.91
N THR A 65 -12.42 -16.31 -8.75
CA THR A 65 -12.44 -16.16 -10.21
C THR A 65 -13.84 -15.86 -10.71
N PHE A 66 -13.95 -14.86 -11.58
CA PHE A 66 -15.21 -14.48 -12.22
C PHE A 66 -15.01 -13.90 -13.61
N GLN A 67 -16.09 -13.83 -14.37
CA GLN A 67 -16.16 -13.18 -15.68
C GLN A 67 -17.24 -12.09 -15.67
N VAL A 68 -17.02 -11.04 -16.46
CA VAL A 68 -18.02 -10.01 -16.71
C VAL A 68 -18.90 -10.45 -17.89
N LEU A 69 -20.21 -10.50 -17.70
CA LEU A 69 -21.15 -11.06 -18.69
C LEU A 69 -21.55 -10.08 -19.80
N VAL A 70 -20.90 -8.93 -19.85
CA VAL A 70 -21.16 -7.88 -20.85
C VAL A 70 -19.85 -7.38 -21.43
N ASN A 71 -19.80 -7.29 -22.77
CA ASN A 71 -18.59 -6.88 -23.48
C ASN A 71 -18.24 -5.40 -23.30
N ARG A 72 -19.22 -4.56 -22.91
CA ARG A 72 -19.03 -3.13 -22.68
C ARG A 72 -19.71 -2.71 -21.39
N ILE A 73 -18.95 -2.07 -20.51
CA ILE A 73 -19.51 -1.38 -19.34
C ILE A 73 -19.34 0.13 -19.51
N PRO A 74 -20.34 0.97 -19.21
CA PRO A 74 -20.17 2.42 -19.25
C PRO A 74 -19.04 2.89 -18.33
N VAL A 75 -18.28 3.91 -18.76
CA VAL A 75 -17.21 4.54 -17.94
C VAL A 75 -17.76 5.03 -16.60
N ALA A 76 -19.04 5.41 -16.54
CA ALA A 76 -19.70 5.79 -15.31
C ALA A 76 -19.72 4.65 -14.26
N LEU A 77 -19.90 3.38 -14.67
CA LEU A 77 -19.87 2.24 -13.74
C LEU A 77 -18.45 1.96 -13.24
N MET A 78 -17.46 2.06 -14.12
CA MET A 78 -16.04 1.99 -13.74
C MET A 78 -15.71 3.04 -12.67
N LYS A 79 -16.14 4.29 -12.88
CA LYS A 79 -15.97 5.37 -11.90
C LYS A 79 -16.70 5.11 -10.58
N ARG A 80 -17.85 4.43 -10.59
CA ARG A 80 -18.55 4.04 -9.35
C ARG A 80 -17.74 3.04 -8.52
N ILE A 81 -17.10 2.05 -9.16
CA ILE A 81 -16.16 1.14 -8.49
C ILE A 81 -15.00 1.95 -7.89
N MET A 82 -14.33 2.77 -8.71
CA MET A 82 -13.15 3.54 -8.31
C MET A 82 -13.43 4.54 -7.19
N ASN A 83 -14.61 5.16 -7.17
CA ASN A 83 -14.98 6.19 -6.20
C ASN A 83 -15.80 5.66 -5.02
N THR A 84 -15.84 4.33 -4.83
CA THR A 84 -16.48 3.74 -3.65
C THR A 84 -15.76 4.23 -2.39
N ARG A 85 -16.51 4.92 -1.53
CA ARG A 85 -15.97 5.61 -0.35
C ARG A 85 -15.33 4.61 0.61
N GLY A 86 -14.08 4.88 0.99
CA GLY A 86 -13.39 4.15 2.05
C GLY A 86 -13.86 4.57 3.45
N ARG A 87 -13.22 4.02 4.47
CA ARG A 87 -13.40 4.40 5.88
C ARG A 87 -12.26 5.30 6.32
N GLU A 88 -12.60 6.28 7.15
CA GLU A 88 -11.59 7.07 7.85
C GLU A 88 -10.97 6.17 8.93
N PHE A 89 -9.65 5.99 8.90
CA PHE A 89 -8.90 5.17 9.87
C PHE A 89 -9.44 3.73 10.03
N PRO A 90 -9.28 2.86 9.02
CA PRO A 90 -9.82 1.49 9.07
C PRO A 90 -9.15 0.60 10.15
N VAL A 91 -8.05 1.06 10.74
CA VAL A 91 -7.27 0.29 11.72
C VAL A 91 -7.09 1.09 13.01
N SER A 92 -7.52 0.51 14.12
CA SER A 92 -7.22 1.01 15.47
C SER A 92 -6.09 0.20 16.11
N MET A 93 -5.16 0.89 16.78
CA MET A 93 -3.95 0.29 17.34
C MET A 93 -3.71 0.78 18.76
N GLU A 94 -3.24 -0.12 19.62
CA GLU A 94 -2.82 0.24 20.98
C GLU A 94 -1.35 0.65 21.04
N GLY A 95 -0.98 1.35 22.13
CA GLY A 95 0.36 1.90 22.33
C GLY A 95 1.51 0.89 22.16
N TYR A 96 1.29 -0.39 22.53
CA TYR A 96 2.32 -1.42 22.40
C TYR A 96 2.64 -1.79 20.95
N HIS A 97 1.75 -1.49 20.00
CA HIS A 97 1.95 -1.80 18.59
C HIS A 97 3.02 -0.91 17.95
N TYR A 98 3.30 0.25 18.54
CA TYR A 98 4.32 1.21 18.09
C TYR A 98 5.73 0.92 18.66
N LYS A 99 5.87 -0.07 19.56
CA LYS A 99 7.14 -0.36 20.25
C LYS A 99 8.09 -1.21 19.39
N TRP A 100 9.40 -1.15 19.70
CA TRP A 100 10.45 -1.94 19.02
C TRP A 100 10.12 -3.43 18.91
N ARG A 101 9.61 -3.99 20.02
CA ARG A 101 9.16 -5.39 20.06
C ARG A 101 8.17 -5.72 18.93
N SER A 102 7.18 -4.85 18.70
CA SER A 102 6.17 -5.04 17.65
C SER A 102 6.81 -4.95 16.26
N PHE A 103 7.68 -3.96 16.05
CA PHE A 103 8.43 -3.79 14.79
C PHE A 103 9.21 -5.04 14.38
N VAL A 104 10.00 -5.61 15.31
CA VAL A 104 10.85 -6.78 15.04
C VAL A 104 10.05 -8.06 14.88
N GLN A 105 9.06 -8.30 15.75
CA GLN A 105 8.36 -9.59 15.77
C GLN A 105 7.36 -9.78 14.62
N ARG A 106 6.79 -8.69 14.10
CA ARG A 106 5.77 -8.78 13.04
C ARG A 106 6.42 -9.14 11.71
N ARG A 107 6.12 -10.35 11.20
CA ARG A 107 6.52 -10.78 9.86
C ARG A 107 5.76 -10.04 8.76
N TYR A 108 4.45 -9.96 8.92
CA TYR A 108 3.55 -9.21 8.03
C TYR A 108 3.01 -7.99 8.77
N GLY A 109 2.57 -7.00 8.01
CA GLY A 109 1.75 -5.91 8.52
C GLY A 109 0.29 -6.35 8.74
N ILE A 110 -0.61 -5.37 8.80
CA ILE A 110 -2.02 -5.60 9.12
C ILE A 110 -2.76 -5.96 7.84
N LYS A 111 -3.64 -6.96 7.93
CA LYS A 111 -4.58 -7.24 6.85
C LYS A 111 -5.63 -6.14 6.85
N VAL A 112 -5.63 -5.35 5.79
CA VAL A 112 -6.56 -4.24 5.57
C VAL A 112 -7.40 -4.54 4.34
N ASN A 113 -8.70 -4.24 4.43
CA ASN A 113 -9.60 -4.36 3.31
C ASN A 113 -9.33 -3.21 2.32
N ALA A 114 -9.04 -3.55 1.07
CA ALA A 114 -8.74 -2.58 0.02
C ALA A 114 -9.88 -1.58 -0.20
N LEU A 115 -11.13 -2.05 -0.08
CA LEU A 115 -12.33 -1.23 -0.28
C LEU A 115 -12.57 -0.25 0.88
N GLU A 116 -11.94 -0.46 2.04
CA GLU A 116 -11.98 0.47 3.16
C GLU A 116 -10.89 1.55 3.09
N ILE A 117 -9.91 1.42 2.19
CA ILE A 117 -8.85 2.42 1.99
C ILE A 117 -9.20 3.27 0.76
N ASP A 118 -8.76 4.53 0.75
CA ASP A 118 -8.91 5.39 -0.42
C ASP A 118 -8.29 4.76 -1.68
N ALA A 119 -8.99 4.92 -2.80
CA ALA A 119 -8.50 4.52 -4.11
C ALA A 119 -7.15 5.20 -4.42
N ASN A 120 -6.38 4.61 -5.34
CA ASN A 120 -5.04 5.06 -5.74
C ASN A 120 -3.94 4.86 -4.68
N VAL A 121 -4.26 4.68 -3.39
CA VAL A 121 -3.24 4.41 -2.36
C VAL A 121 -3.40 3.03 -1.72
N ALA A 122 -4.60 2.43 -1.80
CA ALA A 122 -4.92 1.14 -1.21
C ALA A 122 -3.95 0.01 -1.60
N MET A 123 -3.55 -0.09 -2.87
CA MET A 123 -2.58 -1.10 -3.32
C MET A 123 -1.25 -0.95 -2.57
N PHE A 124 -0.74 0.29 -2.49
CA PHE A 124 0.52 0.58 -1.82
C PHE A 124 0.45 0.25 -0.32
N VAL A 125 -0.65 0.60 0.36
CA VAL A 125 -0.88 0.23 1.77
C VAL A 125 -0.85 -1.30 1.95
N LYS A 126 -1.56 -2.04 1.09
CA LYS A 126 -1.58 -3.51 1.16
C LYS A 126 -0.22 -4.12 0.89
N THR A 127 0.52 -3.60 -0.10
CA THR A 127 1.85 -4.11 -0.40
C THR A 127 2.87 -3.77 0.69
N LEU A 128 2.80 -2.60 1.33
CA LEU A 128 3.62 -2.29 2.51
C LEU A 128 3.42 -3.36 3.58
N ASN A 129 2.15 -3.65 3.90
CA ASN A 129 1.80 -4.68 4.87
C ASN A 129 2.26 -6.08 4.43
N LEU A 130 2.13 -6.42 3.15
CA LEU A 130 2.66 -7.65 2.58
C LEU A 130 4.19 -7.72 2.80
N SER A 131 4.92 -6.64 2.58
CA SER A 131 6.39 -6.55 2.69
C SER A 131 6.89 -6.45 4.14
N GLY A 132 6.00 -6.52 5.14
CA GLY A 132 6.39 -6.43 6.55
C GLY A 132 6.60 -5.01 7.07
N ILE A 133 6.17 -3.99 6.30
CA ILE A 133 6.09 -2.58 6.70
C ILE A 133 4.65 -2.32 7.16
N THR A 134 4.46 -2.11 8.46
CA THR A 134 3.09 -2.05 9.02
C THR A 134 2.45 -0.69 8.74
N ALA A 135 1.54 -0.66 7.76
CA ALA A 135 0.73 0.49 7.38
C ALA A 135 -0.70 0.34 7.91
N LEU A 136 -1.25 1.44 8.42
CA LEU A 136 -2.54 1.49 9.12
C LEU A 136 -3.67 1.99 8.22
N ALA A 137 -3.38 3.02 7.44
CA ALA A 137 -4.36 3.71 6.60
C ALA A 137 -3.63 4.41 5.45
N GLY A 138 -4.37 4.78 4.42
CA GLY A 138 -3.88 5.62 3.33
C GLY A 138 -4.96 6.58 2.86
N CYS A 139 -4.56 7.80 2.53
CA CYS A 139 -5.40 8.81 1.92
C CYS A 139 -4.74 9.32 0.64
N ASN A 140 -5.50 9.43 -0.45
CA ASN A 140 -4.99 9.97 -1.70
C ASN A 140 -5.00 11.51 -1.76
N GLY A 141 -5.43 12.18 -0.68
CA GLY A 141 -5.46 13.64 -0.58
C GLY A 141 -6.69 14.30 -1.23
N HIS A 142 -7.55 13.55 -1.91
CA HIS A 142 -8.85 14.03 -2.42
C HIS A 142 -8.71 15.31 -3.26
N HIS A 143 -7.67 15.37 -4.11
CA HIS A 143 -7.27 16.52 -4.94
C HIS A 143 -6.82 17.80 -4.20
N ARG A 144 -6.97 17.87 -2.87
CA ARG A 144 -6.73 19.09 -2.08
C ARG A 144 -5.58 18.95 -1.09
N TYR A 145 -5.56 17.83 -0.39
CA TYR A 145 -4.63 17.53 0.68
C TYR A 145 -3.47 16.68 0.19
N GLN A 146 -2.43 16.58 1.02
CA GLN A 146 -1.25 15.78 0.74
C GLN A 146 -1.59 14.28 0.81
N PRO A 147 -1.34 13.51 -0.28
CA PRO A 147 -1.43 12.05 -0.23
C PRO A 147 -0.50 11.50 0.84
N ASN A 148 -0.99 10.57 1.65
CA ASN A 148 -0.23 10.03 2.77
C ASN A 148 -0.63 8.59 3.12
N VAL A 149 0.31 7.86 3.72
CA VAL A 149 0.13 6.52 4.28
C VAL A 149 0.63 6.52 5.72
N GLN A 150 -0.24 6.17 6.66
CA GLN A 150 0.10 6.12 8.07
C GLN A 150 0.78 4.80 8.42
N LEU A 151 1.88 4.88 9.16
CA LEU A 151 2.66 3.71 9.60
C LEU A 151 2.52 3.48 11.09
N SER A 152 2.76 2.24 11.53
CA SER A 152 2.72 1.83 12.93
C SER A 152 4.04 2.13 13.66
N GLY A 153 4.31 3.41 13.89
CA GLY A 153 5.42 3.88 14.72
C GLY A 153 6.63 4.35 13.93
N GLU A 154 7.56 5.00 14.61
CA GLU A 154 8.76 5.60 14.00
C GLU A 154 9.70 4.54 13.41
N PHE A 155 9.80 3.37 14.03
CA PHE A 155 10.63 2.26 13.50
C PHE A 155 10.16 1.78 12.12
N GLN A 156 8.85 1.82 11.84
CA GLN A 156 8.32 1.47 10.53
C GLN A 156 8.66 2.55 9.49
N GLY A 157 8.66 3.82 9.89
CA GLY A 157 9.12 4.94 9.06
C GLY A 157 10.60 4.80 8.69
N ALA A 158 11.45 4.57 9.70
CA ALA A 158 12.88 4.38 9.47
C ALA A 158 13.16 3.17 8.58
N TRP A 159 12.43 2.07 8.82
CA TRP A 159 12.52 0.88 7.98
C TRP A 159 12.08 1.14 6.54
N PHE A 160 11.00 1.91 6.33
CA PHE A 160 10.58 2.29 4.98
C PHE A 160 11.65 3.11 4.25
N GLU A 161 12.31 4.07 4.90
CA GLU A 161 13.41 4.84 4.26
C GLU A 161 14.56 3.93 3.81
N VAL A 162 14.93 2.95 4.64
CA VAL A 162 15.96 1.95 4.29
C VAL A 162 15.54 1.13 3.06
N ILE A 163 14.28 0.69 3.01
CA ILE A 163 13.73 -0.07 1.89
C ILE A 163 13.56 0.79 0.65
N GLN A 164 13.16 2.04 0.80
CA GLN A 164 13.01 2.99 -0.29
C GLN A 164 14.35 3.20 -0.99
N GLU A 165 15.43 3.42 -0.24
CA GLU A 165 16.76 3.58 -0.83
C GLU A 165 17.23 2.31 -1.54
N LYS A 166 17.00 1.13 -0.94
CA LYS A 166 17.51 -0.14 -1.47
C LYS A 166 16.72 -0.67 -2.67
N TYR A 167 15.40 -0.50 -2.69
CA TYR A 167 14.52 -1.14 -3.68
C TYR A 167 13.77 -0.16 -4.59
N LEU A 168 13.67 1.11 -4.18
CA LEU A 168 12.89 2.12 -4.90
C LEU A 168 13.74 3.29 -5.42
N GLY A 169 15.06 3.28 -5.22
CA GLY A 169 15.97 4.37 -5.59
C GLY A 169 15.93 4.74 -7.08
N ASP A 170 15.68 3.76 -7.96
CA ASP A 170 15.60 3.95 -9.41
C ASP A 170 14.17 4.17 -9.92
N CYS A 171 13.18 4.33 -9.03
CA CYS A 171 11.82 4.63 -9.43
C CYS A 171 11.72 6.05 -9.99
N SER A 172 11.39 6.17 -11.27
CA SER A 172 10.99 7.45 -11.87
C SER A 172 9.56 7.81 -11.45
N LEU A 173 9.42 8.44 -10.28
CA LEU A 173 8.14 8.88 -9.71
C LEU A 173 7.82 10.33 -10.09
N HIS A 174 6.53 10.67 -10.16
CA HIS A 174 6.07 12.04 -10.41
C HIS A 174 6.22 12.92 -9.17
N HIS A 175 6.02 12.33 -7.99
CA HIS A 175 6.13 13.01 -6.70
C HIS A 175 7.27 12.43 -5.88
N GLN A 176 7.86 13.27 -5.02
CA GLN A 176 8.85 12.79 -4.06
C GLN A 176 8.12 12.24 -2.84
N TRP A 177 8.27 10.95 -2.57
CA TRP A 177 7.70 10.32 -1.38
C TRP A 177 8.72 10.30 -0.26
N LYS A 178 8.37 10.83 0.92
CA LYS A 178 9.26 10.93 2.08
C LYS A 178 8.56 10.53 3.36
N VAL A 179 9.32 10.17 4.38
CA VAL A 179 8.77 9.89 5.71
C VAL A 179 8.72 11.17 6.54
N HIS A 180 7.58 11.40 7.19
CA HIS A 180 7.37 12.42 8.19
C HIS A 180 7.13 11.74 9.55
N TYR A 181 7.96 12.09 10.53
CA TYR A 181 7.90 11.58 11.90
C TYR A 181 7.16 12.53 12.85
N GLY A 182 6.70 12.00 13.99
CA GLY A 182 6.09 12.79 15.07
C GLY A 182 4.59 13.05 14.90
N ASN A 183 3.92 12.28 14.04
CA ASN A 183 2.47 12.28 13.94
C ASN A 183 1.82 11.34 15.00
N GLN A 184 0.49 11.26 15.04
CA GLN A 184 -0.22 10.42 16.01
C GLN A 184 0.12 8.92 15.92
N SER A 185 0.44 8.41 14.73
CA SER A 185 0.86 7.02 14.53
C SER A 185 2.38 6.83 14.63
N GLY A 186 3.13 7.86 15.03
CA GLY A 186 4.60 7.91 15.06
C GLY A 186 5.23 8.34 13.74
N SER A 187 4.81 7.77 12.60
CA SER A 187 5.30 8.18 11.28
C SER A 187 4.26 8.02 10.16
N CYS A 188 4.43 8.77 9.07
CA CYS A 188 3.69 8.61 7.82
C CYS A 188 4.60 8.80 6.60
N ILE A 189 4.27 8.11 5.51
CA ILE A 189 4.83 8.36 4.19
C ILE A 189 3.97 9.44 3.54
N VAL A 190 4.56 10.49 3.00
CA VAL A 190 3.85 11.60 2.36
C VAL A 190 4.42 11.87 0.98
N ALA A 191 3.53 12.15 0.01
CA ALA A 191 3.95 12.67 -1.28
C ALA A 191 4.25 14.17 -1.17
N ASP A 192 5.31 14.64 -1.81
CA ASP A 192 5.65 16.04 -1.94
C ASP A 192 5.55 16.48 -3.39
N LYS A 193 5.09 17.72 -3.59
CA LYS A 193 4.90 18.33 -4.91
C LYS A 193 5.68 19.63 -4.99
N LYS A 194 6.00 20.06 -6.20
CA LYS A 194 6.66 21.34 -6.41
C LYS A 194 5.73 22.50 -6.05
N GLU A 195 6.31 23.64 -5.71
CA GLU A 195 5.57 24.87 -5.41
C GLU A 195 4.65 25.21 -6.61
N HIS A 196 3.37 25.50 -6.32
CA HIS A 196 2.29 25.79 -7.28
C HIS A 196 1.70 24.62 -8.10
N GLU A 197 2.21 23.39 -7.98
CA GLU A 197 1.59 22.24 -8.65
C GLU A 197 0.23 21.89 -8.01
N ARG A 198 -0.75 21.39 -8.77
CA ARG A 198 -1.99 20.81 -8.21
C ARG A 198 -1.85 19.30 -8.12
N TRP A 199 -2.48 18.69 -7.11
CA TRP A 199 -2.46 17.24 -6.98
C TRP A 199 -3.16 16.57 -8.16
N ASN A 200 -2.42 15.73 -8.89
CA ASN A 200 -2.94 14.89 -9.95
C ASN A 200 -3.10 13.45 -9.44
N MET A 201 -4.34 13.01 -9.21
CA MET A 201 -4.62 11.67 -8.68
C MET A 201 -4.15 10.54 -9.60
N ASN A 202 -4.01 10.80 -10.91
CA ASN A 202 -3.43 9.83 -11.82
C ASN A 202 -1.93 9.67 -11.57
N HIS A 203 -1.21 10.75 -11.27
CA HIS A 203 0.22 10.68 -10.91
C HIS A 203 0.39 9.96 -9.57
N VAL A 204 -0.46 10.28 -8.58
CA VAL A 204 -0.48 9.56 -7.30
C VAL A 204 -0.70 8.06 -7.52
N TYR A 205 -1.69 7.68 -8.33
CA TYR A 205 -1.94 6.28 -8.67
C TYR A 205 -0.75 5.60 -9.36
N GLN A 206 -0.13 6.28 -10.33
CA GLN A 206 1.02 5.74 -11.05
C GLN A 206 2.20 5.50 -10.11
N ASP A 207 2.52 6.48 -9.26
CA ASP A 207 3.61 6.37 -8.29
C ASP A 207 3.37 5.22 -7.30
N THR A 208 2.18 5.16 -6.70
CA THR A 208 1.84 4.12 -5.71
C THR A 208 1.78 2.74 -6.33
N MET A 209 1.30 2.60 -7.57
CA MET A 209 1.31 1.34 -8.30
C MET A 209 2.73 0.89 -8.64
N GLN A 210 3.61 1.80 -9.06
CA GLN A 210 5.00 1.48 -9.34
C GLN A 210 5.74 1.03 -8.08
N MET A 211 5.62 1.79 -6.99
CA MET A 211 6.18 1.40 -5.69
C MET A 211 5.59 0.07 -5.19
N ALA A 212 4.28 -0.13 -5.31
CA ALA A 212 3.64 -1.37 -4.91
C ALA A 212 4.09 -2.57 -5.75
N SER A 213 4.28 -2.41 -7.07
CA SER A 213 4.74 -3.51 -7.92
C SER A 213 6.15 -3.98 -7.51
N LEU A 214 7.08 -3.04 -7.31
CA LEU A 214 8.45 -3.35 -6.91
C LEU A 214 8.52 -3.93 -5.50
N LEU A 215 7.82 -3.33 -4.54
CA LEU A 215 7.76 -3.88 -3.18
C LEU A 215 7.15 -5.28 -3.15
N GLN A 216 6.13 -5.56 -3.98
CA GLN A 216 5.52 -6.88 -4.06
C GLN A 216 6.51 -7.94 -4.56
N GLN A 217 7.33 -7.61 -5.56
CA GLN A 217 8.38 -8.49 -6.08
C GLN A 217 9.41 -8.86 -5.01
N HIS A 218 9.79 -7.90 -4.16
CA HIS A 218 10.78 -8.09 -3.11
C HIS A 218 10.18 -8.38 -1.72
N ALA A 219 8.86 -8.58 -1.62
CA ALA A 219 8.16 -8.59 -0.33
C ALA A 219 8.70 -9.67 0.63
N GLU A 220 9.04 -10.85 0.12
CA GLU A 220 9.65 -11.91 0.94
C GLU A 220 11.07 -11.56 1.39
N GLU A 221 11.90 -11.10 0.47
CA GLU A 221 13.27 -10.67 0.74
C GLU A 221 13.31 -9.59 1.82
N ILE A 222 12.44 -8.58 1.73
CA ILE A 222 12.32 -7.50 2.70
C ILE A 222 11.98 -8.05 4.09
N ARG A 223 11.02 -8.99 4.19
CA ARG A 223 10.64 -9.62 5.47
C ARG A 223 11.79 -10.41 6.08
N VAL A 224 12.46 -11.22 5.26
CA VAL A 224 13.60 -12.05 5.69
C VAL A 224 14.75 -11.17 6.15
N LEU A 225 15.06 -10.10 5.40
CA LEU A 225 16.08 -9.13 5.76
C LEU A 225 15.82 -8.51 7.13
N LYS A 226 14.59 -8.05 7.39
CA LYS A 226 14.21 -7.50 8.70
C LYS A 226 14.38 -8.52 9.83
N GLN A 227 13.92 -9.75 9.63
CA GLN A 227 13.97 -10.82 10.63
C GLN A 227 15.38 -11.27 10.97
N ASN A 228 16.26 -11.33 9.96
CA ASN A 228 17.64 -11.75 10.15
C ASN A 228 18.46 -10.65 10.82
N THR A 229 18.18 -9.39 10.50
CA THR A 229 18.93 -8.23 10.98
C THR A 229 18.56 -7.86 12.42
N PHE A 230 17.29 -7.56 12.71
CA PHE A 230 16.93 -6.90 13.97
C PHE A 230 16.55 -7.89 15.07
N LYS A 231 17.10 -7.67 16.28
CA LYS A 231 16.81 -8.50 17.45
C LYS A 231 15.85 -7.81 18.41
N ARG A 232 14.92 -8.60 18.97
CA ARG A 232 13.82 -8.10 19.82
C ARG A 232 14.30 -7.48 21.13
N LYS A 233 15.41 -7.95 21.69
CA LYS A 233 15.91 -7.63 23.04
C LYS A 233 17.40 -7.33 22.98
N GLY A 234 17.94 -6.80 24.08
CA GLY A 234 19.36 -6.49 24.24
C GLY A 234 19.74 -5.15 23.65
N GLU A 235 21.03 -4.97 23.36
CA GLU A 235 21.62 -3.68 22.96
C GLU A 235 20.94 -3.05 21.75
N MET A 236 20.52 -3.83 20.75
CA MET A 236 19.80 -3.30 19.59
C MET A 236 18.49 -2.61 19.97
N LYS A 237 17.74 -3.19 20.90
CA LYS A 237 16.47 -2.60 21.37
C LYS A 237 16.75 -1.28 22.07
N ASP A 238 17.70 -1.28 23.00
CA ASP A 238 17.98 -0.12 23.82
C ASP A 238 18.55 1.03 22.97
N HIS A 239 19.40 0.71 21.98
CA HIS A 239 19.90 1.68 21.03
C HIS A 239 18.79 2.27 20.14
N ALA A 240 17.93 1.42 19.55
CA ALA A 240 16.84 1.87 18.70
C ALA A 240 15.82 2.73 19.48
N GLU A 241 15.41 2.30 20.67
CA GLU A 241 14.48 3.04 21.52
C GLU A 241 15.06 4.38 21.99
N ARG A 242 16.37 4.44 22.28
CA ARG A 242 17.06 5.69 22.60
C ARG A 242 17.03 6.68 21.44
N LEU A 243 17.43 6.26 20.24
CA LEU A 243 17.44 7.13 19.06
C LEU A 243 16.03 7.64 18.70
N ALA A 244 15.02 6.78 18.82
CA ALA A 244 13.62 7.18 18.64
C ALA A 244 13.16 8.18 19.72
N GLY A 245 13.47 7.94 20.99
CA GLY A 245 13.14 8.83 22.11
C GLY A 245 13.82 10.20 22.03
N GLU A 246 15.05 10.25 21.51
CA GLU A 246 15.80 11.48 21.23
C GLU A 246 15.34 12.19 19.94
N LYS A 247 14.42 11.59 19.17
CA LYS A 247 13.97 12.04 17.85
C LYS A 247 15.11 12.13 16.81
N SER A 248 16.16 11.36 17.00
CA SER A 248 17.32 11.26 16.10
C SER A 248 17.04 10.32 14.93
N TYR A 249 15.97 10.57 14.17
CA TYR A 249 15.47 9.62 13.15
C TYR A 249 16.47 9.36 12.02
N LYS A 250 17.23 10.38 11.61
CA LYS A 250 18.31 10.21 10.62
C LYS A 250 19.38 9.25 11.11
N GLU A 251 19.74 9.34 12.38
CA GLU A 251 20.68 8.41 13.01
C GLU A 251 20.09 7.02 13.13
N LEU A 252 18.79 6.90 13.46
CA LEU A 252 18.08 5.62 13.49
C LEU A 252 18.10 4.92 12.12
N VAL A 253 17.82 5.66 11.04
CA VAL A 253 17.90 5.15 9.66
C VAL A 253 19.32 4.69 9.33
N ASN A 254 20.33 5.53 9.61
CA ASN A 254 21.72 5.20 9.34
C ASN A 254 22.19 3.97 10.14
N TRP A 255 21.80 3.87 11.40
CA TRP A 255 22.08 2.71 12.23
C TRP A 255 21.44 1.44 11.65
N MET A 256 20.16 1.50 11.27
CA MET A 256 19.48 0.35 10.63
C MET A 256 20.17 -0.12 9.35
N LYS A 257 20.67 0.81 8.52
CA LYS A 257 21.48 0.47 7.34
C LYS A 257 22.78 -0.22 7.72
N GLY A 258 23.47 0.30 8.74
CA GLY A 258 24.69 -0.30 9.27
C GLY A 258 24.48 -1.73 9.76
N GLU A 259 23.38 -2.01 10.45
CA GLU A 259 23.04 -3.36 10.90
C GLU A 259 22.74 -4.32 9.73
N ILE A 260 22.06 -3.85 8.67
CA ILE A 260 21.87 -4.67 7.45
C ILE A 260 23.21 -5.02 6.81
N ALA A 261 24.12 -4.04 6.69
CA ALA A 261 25.42 -4.26 6.07
C ALA A 261 26.22 -5.34 6.82
N LYS A 262 26.14 -5.36 8.17
CA LYS A 262 26.75 -6.41 8.99
C LYS A 262 26.08 -7.78 8.83
N ALA A 263 24.77 -7.83 8.64
CA ALA A 263 24.00 -9.07 8.51
C ALA A 263 24.10 -9.73 7.12
N THR A 264 24.68 -9.04 6.14
CA THR A 264 24.86 -9.54 4.76
C THR A 264 26.28 -10.07 4.50
N ILE A 265 27.15 -10.01 5.50
CA ILE A 265 28.51 -10.61 5.52
C ILE A 265 28.43 -11.94 6.26
#